data_AF-A0AAN8J7P0-F1
#
_entry.id   AF-A0AAN8J7P0-F1
#
_cell.length_a   1.000
_cell.length_b   1.000
_cell.length_c   1.000
_cell.angle_alpha   90.00
_cell.angle_beta   90.00
_cell.angle_gamma   90.00
#
_symmetry.space_group_name_H-M   'P 1'
#
loop_
_entity.id
_entity.type
_entity.pdbx_description
1 polymer ?
#
loop_
_entity_poly.entity_id
_entity_poly.type
_entity_poly.pdbx_seq_one_letter_code
_entity_poly.pdbx_strand_id
1 'polypeptide(L)'
;MLFSRRIHSDINVLRSSNINQDLIEFRPFKNQEINCKKIVEGDENEIKKFVERKPDNIPTNETLVKHTQNCSFFRRIYGYDAVLNTEEEKQFPIAFNILLYKEVEQVEILLRIIYRPQNYYCLHIDGFSPDHVHRAAKSLADCFNNVFIVSKTEKIVYESFQRLQADINCMSDHLDNPNWKYLINLPSQEYPIKSNAEIVQILKLLNDTNYTECIIGTGRLNIRYKFKYKNVYEPNGTYRIVKTNERYKDPPHRMVVVKGSAYGVFTRRFVDYVINTKLARDLLEWCRGVLSPDEYYWSTLNHNPHLHVPGSYKVKCPTTFLLSTYVIWYPMKCPGKFLRFVCIFGITSLSKLAKRKELFVNKFELEYSYPALYCLSEFLRNKSLSRPRIDEKFYKQLYFNQTNIV
;
A
#
# COMPACT_ATOMS: atom_id res chain seq x y z
N MET A 1 -1.01 -7.85 45.53
CA MET A 1 -1.33 -6.43 45.24
C MET A 1 -0.09 -5.58 44.89
N LEU A 2 0.82 -6.04 44.01
CA LEU A 2 2.02 -5.27 43.63
C LEU A 2 2.36 -5.29 42.12
N PHE A 3 1.44 -5.76 41.26
CA PHE A 3 1.66 -5.80 39.80
C PHE A 3 0.83 -4.78 38.98
N SER A 4 0.07 -3.91 39.63
CA SER A 4 -0.80 -2.93 38.94
C SER A 4 -0.23 -1.50 38.85
N ARG A 5 0.85 -1.19 39.58
CA ARG A 5 1.38 0.20 39.67
C ARG A 5 2.46 0.58 38.66
N ARG A 6 3.08 -0.37 37.94
CA ARG A 6 4.12 -0.07 36.92
C ARG A 6 3.61 0.22 35.51
N ILE A 7 2.34 -0.09 35.20
CA ILE A 7 1.76 0.21 33.88
C ILE A 7 1.15 1.62 33.83
N HIS A 8 0.85 2.22 34.99
CA HIS A 8 0.30 3.57 35.08
C HIS A 8 1.37 4.68 35.04
N SER A 9 2.65 4.38 35.29
CA SER A 9 3.72 5.39 35.20
C SER A 9 4.08 5.73 33.75
N ASP A 10 4.13 4.73 32.86
CA ASP A 10 4.61 4.95 31.48
C ASP A 10 3.56 5.63 30.59
N ILE A 11 2.28 5.48 30.92
CA ILE A 11 1.17 6.15 30.22
C ILE A 11 1.04 7.63 30.63
N ASN A 12 1.38 7.97 31.88
CA ASN A 12 1.31 9.34 32.36
C ASN A 12 2.49 10.20 31.91
N VAL A 13 3.67 9.60 31.69
CA VAL A 13 4.82 10.29 31.09
C VAL A 13 4.54 10.70 29.62
N LEU A 14 3.71 9.94 28.90
CA LEU A 14 3.26 10.29 27.54
C LEU A 14 2.09 11.29 27.52
N ARG A 15 1.40 11.50 28.64
CA ARG A 15 0.31 12.48 28.78
C ARG A 15 0.77 13.85 29.29
N SER A 16 1.91 13.91 29.99
CA SER A 16 2.40 15.16 30.61
C SER A 16 3.29 16.01 29.71
N SER A 17 3.64 15.53 28.52
CA SER A 17 4.27 16.34 27.50
C SER A 17 3.21 16.79 26.50
N ASN A 18 2.96 18.10 26.44
CA ASN A 18 2.59 18.80 25.22
C ASN A 18 3.61 18.44 24.12
N ILE A 19 3.53 17.23 23.54
CA ILE A 19 4.30 16.86 22.35
C ILE A 19 3.58 17.59 21.22
N ASN A 20 4.01 18.83 21.08
CA ASN A 20 3.34 19.91 20.40
C ASN A 20 2.87 19.53 18.99
N GLN A 21 1.69 20.06 18.64
CA GLN A 21 1.31 20.34 17.25
C GLN A 21 2.34 21.23 16.51
N ASP A 22 3.36 21.74 17.22
CA ASP A 22 4.50 22.54 16.73
C ASP A 22 5.68 21.71 16.16
N LEU A 23 5.66 20.37 16.22
CA LEU A 23 6.76 19.55 15.67
C LEU A 23 6.67 19.31 14.15
N ILE A 24 5.65 19.86 13.48
CA ILE A 24 5.55 19.88 12.01
C ILE A 24 5.59 21.35 11.58
N GLU A 25 6.76 21.83 11.17
CA GLU A 25 6.92 23.20 10.67
C GLU A 25 6.24 23.38 9.30
N PHE A 26 6.05 22.31 8.53
CA PHE A 26 5.42 22.39 7.21
C PHE A 26 3.89 22.40 7.28
N ARG A 27 3.29 23.59 7.29
CA ARG A 27 1.84 23.80 7.12
C ARG A 27 1.53 24.19 5.67
N PRO A 28 0.95 23.28 4.85
CA PRO A 28 0.68 23.56 3.44
C PRO A 28 -0.48 24.54 3.20
N PHE A 29 -1.34 24.73 4.19
CA PHE A 29 -2.39 25.75 4.19
C PHE A 29 -1.92 26.91 5.06
N LYS A 30 -1.43 27.98 4.43
CA LYS A 30 -0.97 29.16 5.16
C LYS A 30 -2.21 29.96 5.58
N ASN A 31 -2.24 30.38 6.85
CA ASN A 31 -3.20 31.34 7.40
C ASN A 31 -4.64 30.85 7.69
N GLN A 32 -4.95 29.54 7.66
CA GLN A 32 -6.24 29.03 8.17
C GLN A 32 -6.14 27.64 8.79
N GLU A 33 -6.79 27.45 9.94
CA GLU A 33 -6.89 26.15 10.61
C GLU A 33 -7.95 25.28 9.92
N ILE A 34 -7.49 24.36 9.06
CA ILE A 34 -8.32 23.21 8.70
C ILE A 34 -8.56 22.39 9.96
N ASN A 35 -9.82 22.24 10.37
CA ASN A 35 -10.14 21.34 11.47
C ASN A 35 -10.32 19.91 10.95
N CYS A 36 -9.20 19.22 10.76
CA CYS A 36 -9.20 17.86 10.23
C CYS A 36 -9.95 16.85 11.12
N LYS A 37 -9.98 17.07 12.44
CA LYS A 37 -10.80 16.28 13.35
C LYS A 37 -12.29 16.34 12.99
N LYS A 38 -12.84 17.55 12.86
CA LYS A 38 -14.25 17.76 12.47
C LYS A 38 -14.57 17.17 11.09
N ILE A 39 -13.65 17.29 10.13
CA ILE A 39 -13.80 16.70 8.79
C ILE A 39 -13.92 15.17 8.85
N VAL A 40 -13.04 14.51 9.62
CA VAL A 40 -13.09 13.05 9.80
C VAL A 40 -14.32 12.62 10.61
N GLU A 41 -14.80 13.46 11.52
CA GLU A 41 -16.07 13.24 12.25
C GLU A 41 -17.31 13.45 11.36
N GLY A 42 -17.17 14.14 10.23
CA GLY A 42 -18.22 14.35 9.24
C GLY A 42 -18.95 15.69 9.33
N ASP A 43 -18.34 16.71 9.93
CA ASP A 43 -18.88 18.07 9.95
C ASP A 43 -18.98 18.64 8.52
N GLU A 44 -20.21 18.75 8.02
CA GLU A 44 -20.47 19.23 6.66
C GLU A 44 -20.03 20.68 6.42
N ASN A 45 -20.06 21.53 7.46
CA ASN A 45 -19.65 22.92 7.35
C ASN A 45 -18.14 23.04 7.19
N GLU A 46 -17.37 22.25 7.95
CA GLU A 46 -15.92 22.18 7.77
C GLU A 46 -15.56 21.56 6.41
N ILE A 47 -16.25 20.50 6.00
CA ILE A 47 -16.01 19.88 4.69
C ILE A 47 -16.21 20.90 3.57
N LYS A 48 -17.34 21.63 3.56
CA LYS A 48 -17.69 22.62 2.51
C LYS A 48 -16.63 23.71 2.33
N LYS A 49 -15.91 24.11 3.38
CA LYS A 49 -14.82 25.10 3.28
C LYS A 49 -13.66 24.65 2.39
N PHE A 50 -13.49 23.34 2.18
CA PHE A 50 -12.30 22.77 1.53
C PHE A 50 -12.61 21.87 0.32
N VAL A 51 -13.89 21.65 -0.04
CA VAL A 51 -14.27 20.80 -1.20
C VAL A 51 -13.63 21.28 -2.52
N GLU A 52 -13.46 22.59 -2.67
CA GLU A 52 -12.98 23.21 -3.93
C GLU A 52 -11.67 23.98 -3.76
N ARG A 53 -11.06 23.90 -2.57
CA ARG A 53 -9.89 24.72 -2.26
C ARG A 53 -8.61 24.04 -2.73
N LYS A 54 -7.84 24.78 -3.53
CA LYS A 54 -6.47 24.40 -3.87
C LYS A 54 -5.54 24.68 -2.68
N PRO A 55 -4.59 23.78 -2.36
CA PRO A 55 -3.56 24.06 -1.37
C PRO A 55 -2.69 25.25 -1.81
N ASP A 56 -2.26 26.06 -0.85
CA ASP A 56 -1.48 27.27 -1.13
C ASP A 56 -0.05 26.94 -1.57
N ASN A 57 0.52 25.84 -1.05
CA ASN A 57 1.87 25.41 -1.39
C ASN A 57 2.06 23.89 -1.20
N ILE A 58 1.93 23.12 -2.29
CA ILE A 58 2.38 21.72 -2.32
C ILE A 58 3.89 21.74 -2.59
N PRO A 59 4.74 21.11 -1.76
CA PRO A 59 6.16 20.97 -2.08
C PRO A 59 6.29 20.31 -3.45
N THR A 60 7.05 20.88 -4.38
CA THR A 60 7.34 20.23 -5.67
C THR A 60 8.49 19.24 -5.54
N ASN A 61 8.75 18.43 -6.58
CA ASN A 61 9.93 17.59 -6.71
C ASN A 61 11.23 18.40 -6.49
N GLU A 62 11.34 19.62 -7.02
CA GLU A 62 12.50 20.48 -6.80
C GLU A 62 12.61 20.91 -5.34
N THR A 63 11.48 21.21 -4.70
CA THR A 63 11.43 21.57 -3.28
C THR A 63 11.87 20.40 -2.41
N LEU A 64 11.39 19.19 -2.70
CA LEU A 64 11.81 17.97 -2.01
C LEU A 64 13.32 17.74 -2.16
N VAL A 65 13.85 17.79 -3.40
CA VAL A 65 15.29 17.63 -3.66
C VAL A 65 16.11 18.68 -2.90
N LYS A 66 15.64 19.93 -2.82
CA LYS A 66 16.31 20.98 -2.05
C LYS A 66 16.32 20.68 -0.55
N HIS A 67 15.19 20.26 0.00
CA HIS A 67 15.09 19.97 1.43
C HIS A 67 15.92 18.74 1.83
N THR A 68 15.96 17.70 0.99
CA THR A 68 16.70 16.45 1.25
C THR A 68 18.23 16.60 1.15
N GLN A 69 18.75 17.73 0.66
CA GLN A 69 20.18 18.05 0.79
C GLN A 69 20.66 18.09 2.25
N ASN A 70 19.75 18.40 3.18
CA ASN A 70 19.99 18.26 4.62
C ASN A 70 18.93 17.32 5.21
N CYS A 71 19.25 16.03 5.24
CA CYS A 71 18.31 15.01 5.70
C CYS A 71 17.83 15.21 7.14
N SER A 72 18.67 15.73 8.05
CA SER A 72 18.24 16.04 9.42
C SER A 72 17.22 17.17 9.45
N PHE A 73 17.43 18.21 8.64
CA PHE A 73 16.44 19.28 8.46
C PHE A 73 15.14 18.72 7.87
N PHE A 74 15.23 18.00 6.74
CA PHE A 74 14.09 17.37 6.08
C PHE A 74 13.27 16.50 7.04
N ARG A 75 13.89 15.54 7.72
CA ARG A 75 13.19 14.63 8.63
C ARG A 75 12.51 15.38 9.77
N ARG A 76 13.13 16.44 10.29
CA ARG A 76 12.53 17.30 11.33
C ARG A 76 11.30 18.04 10.80
N ILE A 77 11.42 18.78 9.69
CA ILE A 77 10.33 19.66 9.21
C ILE A 77 9.14 18.90 8.61
N TYR A 78 9.37 17.72 8.04
CA TYR A 78 8.30 16.81 7.59
C TYR A 78 7.80 15.91 8.73
N GLY A 79 8.45 15.94 9.90
CA GLY A 79 7.98 15.29 11.11
C GLY A 79 8.22 13.77 11.17
N TYR A 80 9.20 13.25 10.44
CA TYR A 80 9.65 11.85 10.50
C TYR A 80 10.31 11.52 11.85
N ASP A 81 11.04 12.48 12.43
CA ASP A 81 11.74 12.28 13.71
C ASP A 81 10.79 12.29 14.93
N ALA A 82 9.56 12.77 14.75
CA ALA A 82 8.53 12.86 15.79
C ALA A 82 7.56 11.66 15.80
N VAL A 83 7.91 10.58 15.10
CA VAL A 83 7.10 9.36 15.03
C VAL A 83 7.26 8.54 16.31
N LEU A 84 6.14 8.29 16.99
CA LEU A 84 6.10 7.42 18.17
C LEU A 84 5.86 5.97 17.78
N ASN A 85 6.51 5.06 18.51
CA ASN A 85 6.41 3.61 18.33
C ASN A 85 6.17 2.92 19.66
N THR A 86 5.16 2.06 19.70
CA THR A 86 4.98 1.10 20.80
C THR A 86 6.00 -0.03 20.70
N GLU A 87 6.28 -0.72 21.82
CA GLU A 87 7.13 -1.93 21.80
C GLU A 87 6.55 -3.04 20.90
N GLU A 88 5.22 -3.12 20.82
CA GLU A 88 4.53 -4.04 19.91
C GLU A 88 4.88 -3.75 18.43
N GLU A 89 4.92 -2.47 18.04
CA GLU A 89 5.31 -2.08 16.68
C GLU A 89 6.80 -2.34 16.41
N LYS A 90 7.68 -2.11 17.38
CA LYS A 90 9.12 -2.37 17.23
C LYS A 90 9.42 -3.86 17.00
N GLN A 91 8.65 -4.73 17.63
CA GLN A 91 8.80 -6.19 17.54
C GLN A 91 8.08 -6.82 16.34
N PHE A 92 7.32 -6.03 15.57
CA PHE A 92 6.59 -6.51 14.39
C PHE A 92 6.88 -5.64 13.16
N PRO A 93 8.10 -5.70 12.59
CA PRO A 93 8.42 -4.91 11.41
C PRO A 93 7.64 -5.33 10.17
N ILE A 94 7.25 -4.34 9.37
CA ILE A 94 6.50 -4.51 8.12
C ILE A 94 7.36 -4.01 6.95
N ALA A 95 7.36 -4.77 5.86
CA ALA A 95 7.94 -4.36 4.59
C ALA A 95 6.86 -3.76 3.67
N PHE A 96 7.23 -2.77 2.87
CA PHE A 96 6.36 -2.13 1.90
C PHE A 96 7.02 -2.12 0.52
N ASN A 97 6.24 -2.50 -0.50
CA ASN A 97 6.56 -2.18 -1.89
C ASN A 97 5.74 -0.96 -2.28
N ILE A 98 6.41 0.08 -2.79
CA ILE A 98 5.76 1.31 -3.26
C ILE A 98 6.15 1.50 -4.71
N LEU A 99 5.20 1.25 -5.62
CA LEU A 99 5.41 1.49 -7.04
C LEU A 99 4.96 2.91 -7.40
N LEU A 100 5.79 3.64 -8.12
CA LEU A 100 5.54 5.02 -8.52
C LEU A 100 6.01 5.28 -9.96
N TYR A 101 5.37 6.24 -10.62
CA TYR A 101 5.77 6.68 -11.97
C TYR A 101 5.74 8.20 -12.16
N LYS A 102 5.13 8.93 -11.23
CA LYS A 102 5.00 10.40 -11.22
C LYS A 102 4.80 10.88 -9.78
N GLU A 103 4.84 12.20 -9.59
CA GLU A 103 4.42 12.89 -8.36
C GLU A 103 5.10 12.35 -7.08
N VAL A 104 6.42 12.54 -6.93
CA VAL A 104 7.17 12.09 -5.73
C VAL A 104 6.69 12.82 -4.48
N GLU A 105 6.10 14.00 -4.64
CA GLU A 105 5.33 14.72 -3.63
C GLU A 105 4.27 13.84 -2.97
N GLN A 106 3.53 13.08 -3.76
CA GLN A 106 2.50 12.18 -3.27
C GLN A 106 3.14 11.01 -2.51
N VAL A 107 4.25 10.48 -3.03
CA VAL A 107 5.02 9.41 -2.39
C VAL A 107 5.58 9.86 -1.03
N GLU A 108 6.05 11.10 -0.91
CA GLU A 108 6.49 11.67 0.37
C GLU A 108 5.35 11.68 1.38
N ILE A 109 4.16 12.16 1.01
CA ILE A 109 3.01 12.18 1.93
C ILE A 109 2.65 10.76 2.37
N LEU A 110 2.65 9.79 1.45
CA LEU A 110 2.40 8.39 1.77
C LEU A 110 3.46 7.88 2.75
N LEU A 111 4.74 8.03 2.40
CA LEU A 111 5.88 7.58 3.21
C LEU A 111 5.81 8.19 4.61
N ARG A 112 5.57 9.49 4.74
CA ARG A 112 5.42 10.17 6.03
C ARG A 112 4.35 9.55 6.92
N ILE A 113 3.25 9.06 6.35
CA ILE A 113 2.16 8.46 7.11
C ILE A 113 2.54 7.05 7.59
N ILE A 114 3.14 6.24 6.71
CA ILE A 114 3.46 4.83 6.99
C ILE A 114 4.85 4.62 7.60
N TYR A 115 5.74 5.61 7.54
CA TYR A 115 7.14 5.48 7.94
C TYR A 115 7.26 5.15 9.41
N ARG A 116 8.01 4.09 9.72
CA ARG A 116 8.52 3.75 11.05
C ARG A 116 9.98 3.31 10.92
N PRO A 117 10.87 3.65 11.87
CA PRO A 117 12.30 3.29 11.80
C PRO A 117 12.57 1.78 11.72
N GLN A 118 11.68 0.94 12.26
CA GLN A 118 11.83 -0.51 12.24
C GLN A 118 11.32 -1.17 10.95
N ASN A 119 10.42 -0.51 10.20
CA ASN A 119 9.84 -1.05 8.96
C ASN A 119 10.80 -0.90 7.78
N TYR A 120 10.46 -1.47 6.62
CA TYR A 120 11.29 -1.44 5.41
C TYR A 120 10.49 -0.98 4.19
N TYR A 121 11.08 -0.15 3.33
CA TYR A 121 10.38 0.47 2.21
C TYR A 121 11.19 0.35 0.91
N CYS A 122 10.68 -0.40 -0.06
CA CYS A 122 11.24 -0.46 -1.40
C CYS A 122 10.46 0.48 -2.32
N LEU A 123 11.17 1.40 -2.98
CA LEU A 123 10.64 2.28 -4.00
C LEU A 123 11.02 1.73 -5.38
N HIS A 124 10.02 1.40 -6.19
CA HIS A 124 10.22 1.06 -7.59
C HIS A 124 9.65 2.19 -8.46
N ILE A 125 10.55 2.91 -9.12
CA ILE A 125 10.23 3.97 -10.06
C ILE A 125 10.14 3.36 -11.45
N ASP A 126 9.02 3.54 -12.15
CA ASP A 126 8.87 3.11 -13.53
C ASP A 126 10.04 3.61 -14.38
N GLY A 127 10.72 2.72 -15.12
CA GLY A 127 11.85 3.09 -15.97
C GLY A 127 11.48 3.94 -17.19
N PHE A 128 10.19 4.21 -17.43
CA PHE A 128 9.73 5.22 -18.38
C PHE A 128 9.53 6.61 -17.75
N SER A 129 9.64 6.75 -16.43
CA SER A 129 9.51 8.03 -15.76
C SER A 129 10.64 8.99 -16.15
N PRO A 130 10.35 10.30 -16.23
CA PRO A 130 11.39 11.30 -16.49
C PRO A 130 12.46 11.33 -15.38
N ASP A 131 13.68 11.73 -15.73
CA ASP A 131 14.82 11.77 -14.79
C ASP A 131 14.56 12.57 -13.51
N HIS A 132 13.73 13.63 -13.57
CA HIS A 132 13.40 14.42 -12.38
C HIS A 132 12.63 13.61 -11.33
N VAL A 133 11.81 12.64 -11.76
CA VAL A 133 11.10 11.72 -10.86
C VAL A 133 12.10 10.77 -10.19
N HIS A 134 13.02 10.18 -10.97
CA HIS A 134 14.07 9.31 -10.44
C HIS A 134 14.97 10.05 -9.43
N ARG A 135 15.40 11.29 -9.76
CA ARG A 135 16.23 12.10 -8.86
C ARG A 135 15.52 12.45 -7.56
N ALA A 136 14.24 12.85 -7.62
CA ALA A 136 13.48 13.19 -6.43
C ALA A 136 13.19 11.96 -5.55
N ALA A 137 12.84 10.81 -6.16
CA ALA A 137 12.63 9.58 -5.41
C ALA A 137 13.92 9.09 -4.73
N LYS A 138 15.06 9.18 -5.44
CA LYS A 138 16.36 8.84 -4.87
C LYS A 138 16.73 9.77 -3.71
N SER A 139 16.59 11.09 -3.88
CA SER A 139 16.93 12.04 -2.82
C SER A 139 16.06 11.87 -1.57
N LEU A 140 14.80 11.46 -1.74
CA LEU A 140 13.92 11.07 -0.64
C LEU A 140 14.43 9.80 0.07
N ALA A 141 14.74 8.74 -0.69
CA ALA A 141 15.21 7.47 -0.13
C ALA A 141 16.54 7.62 0.63
N ASP A 142 17.49 8.37 0.07
CA ASP A 142 18.83 8.59 0.64
C ASP A 142 18.78 9.23 2.06
N CYS A 143 17.66 9.81 2.48
CA CYS A 143 17.50 10.38 3.82
C CYS A 143 17.13 9.37 4.92
N PHE A 144 16.95 8.09 4.58
CA PHE A 144 16.57 7.05 5.51
C PHE A 144 17.38 5.78 5.29
N ASN A 145 17.73 5.06 6.36
CA ASN A 145 18.50 3.82 6.26
C ASN A 145 17.65 2.61 5.84
N ASN A 146 16.33 2.72 5.97
CA ASN A 146 15.35 1.64 5.75
C ASN A 146 14.39 1.94 4.58
N VAL A 147 14.69 2.97 3.79
CA VAL A 147 14.01 3.28 2.52
C VAL A 147 15.05 3.14 1.42
N PHE A 148 14.76 2.34 0.39
CA PHE A 148 15.71 2.08 -0.68
C PHE A 148 15.04 2.05 -2.04
N ILE A 149 15.82 2.37 -3.08
CA ILE A 149 15.41 2.19 -4.46
C ILE A 149 15.69 0.73 -4.84
N VAL A 150 14.73 0.10 -5.52
CA VAL A 150 14.86 -1.26 -6.02
C VAL A 150 16.14 -1.46 -6.83
N SER A 151 16.80 -2.61 -6.67
CA SER A 151 18.04 -2.98 -7.37
C SER A 151 17.83 -3.15 -8.87
N LYS A 152 16.63 -3.57 -9.27
CA LYS A 152 16.22 -3.78 -10.66
C LYS A 152 14.93 -3.06 -11.01
N THR A 153 15.06 -2.02 -11.81
CA THR A 153 13.93 -1.25 -12.35
C THR A 153 13.31 -1.92 -13.58
N GLU A 154 11.98 -1.86 -13.66
CA GLU A 154 11.20 -2.32 -14.80
C GLU A 154 10.59 -1.13 -15.54
N LYS A 155 10.46 -1.24 -16.86
CA LYS A 155 9.74 -0.27 -17.71
C LYS A 155 8.29 -0.73 -17.85
N ILE A 156 7.38 -0.11 -17.12
CA ILE A 156 6.04 -0.67 -16.90
C ILE A 156 5.09 -0.27 -18.03
N VAL A 157 4.54 -1.27 -18.72
CA VAL A 157 3.43 -1.08 -19.65
C VAL A 157 2.13 -1.46 -18.94
N TYR A 158 1.07 -0.66 -19.08
CA TYR A 158 -0.22 -0.96 -18.44
C TYR A 158 -0.73 -2.35 -18.85
N GLU A 159 -1.25 -3.12 -17.88
CA GLU A 159 -1.69 -4.53 -18.01
C GLU A 159 -0.60 -5.53 -18.42
N SER A 160 0.67 -5.14 -18.47
CA SER A 160 1.77 -6.03 -18.84
C SER A 160 2.42 -6.71 -17.64
N PHE A 161 3.21 -7.74 -17.93
CA PHE A 161 4.02 -8.49 -16.97
C PHE A 161 4.92 -7.63 -16.09
N GLN A 162 5.44 -6.52 -16.63
CA GLN A 162 6.39 -5.66 -15.94
C GLN A 162 5.82 -5.06 -14.65
N ARG A 163 4.49 -4.86 -14.58
CA ARG A 163 3.82 -4.42 -13.35
C ARG A 163 3.97 -5.46 -12.23
N LEU A 164 3.80 -6.75 -12.53
CA LEU A 164 4.00 -7.84 -11.57
C LEU A 164 5.49 -7.98 -11.20
N GLN A 165 6.37 -7.92 -12.21
CA GLN A 165 7.82 -8.04 -12.00
C GLN A 165 8.39 -6.93 -11.11
N ALA A 166 7.84 -5.71 -11.18
CA ALA A 166 8.23 -4.60 -10.32
C ALA A 166 8.07 -4.93 -8.82
N ASP A 167 6.95 -5.54 -8.44
CA ASP A 167 6.72 -6.00 -7.07
C ASP A 167 7.68 -7.12 -6.67
N ILE A 168 7.95 -8.05 -7.59
CA ILE A 168 8.85 -9.19 -7.36
C ILE A 168 10.29 -8.73 -7.17
N ASN A 169 10.73 -7.70 -7.90
CA ASN A 169 12.07 -7.13 -7.71
C ASN A 169 12.21 -6.52 -6.31
N CYS A 170 11.22 -5.74 -5.85
CA CYS A 170 11.22 -5.24 -4.47
C CYS A 170 11.14 -6.36 -3.43
N MET A 171 10.32 -7.39 -3.66
CA MET A 171 10.22 -8.57 -2.81
C MET A 171 11.57 -9.28 -2.68
N SER A 172 12.34 -9.39 -3.76
CA SER A 172 13.69 -9.96 -3.76
C SER A 172 14.62 -9.16 -2.86
N ASP A 173 14.69 -7.84 -3.02
CA ASP A 173 15.56 -6.97 -2.23
C ASP A 173 15.17 -6.96 -0.74
N HIS A 174 13.88 -7.07 -0.43
CA HIS A 174 13.44 -7.17 0.97
C HIS A 174 13.95 -8.43 1.68
N LEU A 175 14.25 -9.52 0.96
CA LEU A 175 14.74 -10.76 1.58
C LEU A 175 16.13 -10.61 2.21
N ASP A 176 16.91 -9.59 1.82
CA ASP A 176 18.19 -9.25 2.46
C ASP A 176 18.03 -8.92 3.95
N ASN A 177 16.82 -8.49 4.35
CA ASN A 177 16.47 -8.25 5.74
C ASN A 177 15.64 -9.42 6.32
N PRO A 178 16.08 -10.10 7.39
CA PRO A 178 15.36 -11.24 7.95
C PRO A 178 14.22 -10.87 8.92
N ASN A 179 14.15 -9.61 9.35
CA ASN A 179 13.40 -9.23 10.56
C ASN A 179 11.91 -8.96 10.34
N TRP A 180 11.50 -8.53 9.15
CA TRP A 180 10.12 -8.19 8.86
C TRP A 180 9.21 -9.43 8.79
N LYS A 181 7.94 -9.24 9.12
CA LYS A 181 6.96 -10.33 9.27
C LYS A 181 6.03 -10.43 8.07
N TYR A 182 5.58 -9.28 7.62
CA TYR A 182 4.65 -9.13 6.51
C TYR A 182 5.12 -8.07 5.53
N LEU A 183 4.78 -8.28 4.27
CA LEU A 183 4.95 -7.34 3.17
C LEU A 183 3.57 -6.88 2.67
N ILE A 184 3.41 -5.57 2.46
CA ILE A 184 2.23 -4.98 1.83
C ILE A 184 2.68 -4.25 0.57
N ASN A 185 2.10 -4.58 -0.58
CA ASN A 185 2.39 -3.89 -1.83
C ASN A 185 1.29 -2.88 -2.18
N LEU A 186 1.70 -1.70 -2.65
CA LEU A 186 0.79 -0.65 -3.04
C LEU A 186 1.39 0.26 -4.13
N PRO A 187 0.55 0.93 -4.95
CA PRO A 187 1.01 2.03 -5.77
C PRO A 187 1.10 3.30 -4.90
N SER A 188 1.79 4.34 -5.37
CA SER A 188 1.87 5.65 -4.70
C SER A 188 0.51 6.37 -4.52
N GLN A 189 -0.56 5.82 -5.11
CA GLN A 189 -1.91 6.37 -5.07
C GLN A 189 -2.81 5.77 -3.99
N GLU A 190 -2.31 4.80 -3.23
CA GLU A 190 -3.01 4.22 -2.09
C GLU A 190 -2.51 4.78 -0.79
N TYR A 191 -3.46 5.05 0.10
CA TYR A 191 -3.16 5.60 1.42
C TYR A 191 -3.77 4.76 2.53
N PRO A 192 -3.08 4.63 3.66
CA PRO A 192 -3.58 3.87 4.78
C PRO A 192 -4.80 4.59 5.39
N ILE A 193 -5.70 3.79 5.96
CA ILE A 193 -6.81 4.24 6.82
C ILE A 193 -6.73 3.59 8.21
N LYS A 194 -5.54 3.09 8.54
CA LYS A 194 -5.14 2.48 9.80
C LYS A 194 -3.79 3.06 10.20
N SER A 195 -3.57 3.31 11.48
CA SER A 195 -2.22 3.64 11.97
C SER A 195 -1.30 2.42 11.89
N ASN A 196 0.02 2.61 11.94
CA ASN A 196 0.95 1.48 11.94
C ASN A 196 0.66 0.50 13.09
N ALA A 197 0.37 0.99 14.30
CA ALA A 197 -0.04 0.16 15.43
C ALA A 197 -1.31 -0.67 15.15
N GLU A 198 -2.32 -0.10 14.47
CA GLU A 198 -3.50 -0.86 14.04
C GLU A 198 -3.15 -1.93 13.01
N ILE A 199 -2.32 -1.59 12.01
CA ILE A 199 -1.87 -2.54 10.99
C ILE A 199 -1.15 -3.70 11.68
N VAL A 200 -0.21 -3.44 12.60
CA VAL A 200 0.49 -4.48 13.37
C VAL A 200 -0.50 -5.39 14.12
N GLN A 201 -1.47 -4.81 14.83
CA GLN A 201 -2.48 -5.60 15.54
C GLN A 201 -3.32 -6.47 14.60
N ILE A 202 -3.74 -5.92 13.46
CA ILE A 202 -4.51 -6.65 12.45
C ILE A 202 -3.69 -7.80 11.86
N LEU A 203 -2.43 -7.54 11.48
CA LEU A 203 -1.54 -8.55 10.90
C LEU A 203 -1.22 -9.68 11.87
N LYS A 204 -1.04 -9.39 13.17
CA LYS A 204 -0.89 -10.43 14.19
C LYS A 204 -2.10 -11.36 14.27
N LEU A 205 -3.31 -10.85 14.03
CA LEU A 205 -4.54 -11.66 13.99
C LEU A 205 -4.67 -12.53 12.74
N LEU A 206 -3.90 -12.26 11.68
CA LEU A 206 -3.80 -13.14 10.52
C LEU A 206 -2.95 -14.39 10.78
N ASN A 207 -2.18 -14.43 11.88
CA ASN A 207 -1.47 -15.61 12.37
C ASN A 207 -0.72 -16.39 11.25
N ASP A 208 0.21 -15.69 10.59
CA ASP A 208 1.05 -16.21 9.49
C ASP A 208 0.29 -16.71 8.25
N THR A 209 -0.92 -16.19 8.00
CA THR A 209 -1.61 -16.34 6.70
C THR A 209 -1.36 -15.14 5.80
N ASN A 210 -1.31 -15.38 4.48
CA ASN A 210 -1.35 -14.32 3.49
C ASN A 210 -2.79 -13.84 3.31
N TYR A 211 -2.97 -12.66 2.75
CA TYR A 211 -4.27 -12.13 2.40
C TYR A 211 -4.31 -11.63 0.95
N THR A 212 -4.89 -12.44 0.07
CA THR A 212 -5.11 -12.13 -1.36
C THR A 212 -6.58 -12.30 -1.72
N GLU A 213 -7.14 -11.39 -2.50
CA GLU A 213 -8.50 -11.51 -3.03
C GLU A 213 -8.70 -12.84 -3.78
N CYS A 214 -9.90 -13.40 -3.73
CA CYS A 214 -10.35 -14.34 -4.74
C CYS A 214 -11.72 -13.92 -5.29
N ILE A 215 -11.82 -13.88 -6.62
CA ILE A 215 -13.07 -13.64 -7.33
C ILE A 215 -13.45 -14.90 -8.13
N ILE A 216 -14.60 -15.49 -7.79
CA ILE A 216 -15.15 -16.67 -8.46
C ILE A 216 -16.04 -16.24 -9.63
N GLY A 217 -16.07 -17.01 -10.73
CA GLY A 217 -17.10 -16.89 -11.76
C GLY A 217 -16.87 -15.83 -12.85
N THR A 218 -15.65 -15.32 -13.01
CA THR A 218 -15.38 -14.27 -14.01
C THR A 218 -15.12 -14.89 -15.40
N GLY A 219 -16.16 -15.04 -16.23
CA GLY A 219 -16.00 -15.50 -17.62
C GLY A 219 -14.99 -14.69 -18.45
N ARG A 220 -14.71 -13.45 -18.04
CA ARG A 220 -13.70 -12.54 -18.63
C ARG A 220 -12.25 -12.93 -18.34
N LEU A 221 -11.97 -13.79 -17.38
CA LEU A 221 -10.60 -14.28 -17.14
C LEU A 221 -10.07 -15.09 -18.32
N ASN A 222 -10.93 -15.91 -18.94
CA ASN A 222 -10.53 -16.85 -19.97
C ASN A 222 -9.82 -16.18 -21.15
N ILE A 223 -10.26 -15.00 -21.58
CA ILE A 223 -9.62 -14.33 -22.72
C ILE A 223 -8.21 -13.80 -22.36
N ARG A 224 -7.97 -13.45 -21.09
CA ARG A 224 -6.74 -12.80 -20.62
C ARG A 224 -5.53 -13.74 -20.57
N TYR A 225 -5.77 -15.05 -20.40
CA TYR A 225 -4.68 -16.02 -20.28
C TYR A 225 -4.73 -17.18 -21.27
N LYS A 226 -5.84 -17.42 -21.99
CA LYS A 226 -5.90 -18.47 -23.02
C LYS A 226 -5.22 -18.09 -24.33
N PHE A 227 -4.93 -16.81 -24.53
CA PHE A 227 -4.25 -16.28 -25.70
C PHE A 227 -2.98 -15.56 -25.29
N LYS A 228 -2.00 -15.56 -26.18
CA LYS A 228 -0.73 -14.86 -25.96
C LYS A 228 -0.91 -13.36 -26.18
N TYR A 229 -0.23 -12.58 -25.36
CA TYR A 229 -0.17 -11.12 -25.45
C TYR A 229 1.26 -10.66 -25.69
N LYS A 230 1.41 -9.52 -26.35
CA LYS A 230 2.72 -8.89 -26.59
C LYS A 230 2.62 -7.38 -26.49
N ASN A 231 3.70 -6.75 -26.04
CA ASN A 231 3.84 -5.29 -26.08
C ASN A 231 4.14 -4.87 -27.53
N VAL A 232 3.45 -3.83 -27.99
CA VAL A 232 3.63 -3.22 -29.31
C VAL A 232 3.95 -1.76 -29.10
N TYR A 233 4.95 -1.27 -29.83
CA TYR A 233 5.32 0.14 -29.85
C TYR A 233 4.33 0.92 -30.71
N GLU A 234 3.88 2.06 -30.20
CA GLU A 234 2.92 2.94 -30.86
C GLU A 234 3.63 4.19 -31.42
N PRO A 235 3.11 4.81 -32.50
CA PRO A 235 3.75 5.97 -33.13
C PRO A 235 3.95 7.19 -32.22
N ASN A 236 3.15 7.31 -31.16
CA ASN A 236 3.24 8.36 -30.14
C ASN A 236 4.38 8.13 -29.11
N GLY A 237 5.20 7.09 -29.28
CA GLY A 237 6.29 6.77 -28.38
C GLY A 237 5.91 5.90 -27.17
N THR A 238 4.64 5.47 -27.07
CA THR A 238 4.18 4.61 -25.97
C THR A 238 4.14 3.14 -26.36
N TYR A 239 3.95 2.26 -25.37
CA TYR A 239 3.72 0.85 -25.60
C TYR A 239 2.30 0.48 -25.18
N ARG A 240 1.69 -0.44 -25.92
CA ARG A 240 0.42 -1.05 -25.56
C ARG A 240 0.51 -2.56 -25.69
N ILE A 241 -0.09 -3.26 -24.74
CA ILE A 241 -0.24 -4.70 -24.80
C ILE A 241 -1.39 -5.08 -25.75
N VAL A 242 -1.15 -6.03 -26.64
CA VAL A 242 -2.14 -6.50 -27.62
C VAL A 242 -2.31 -8.00 -27.53
N LYS A 243 -3.56 -8.45 -27.67
CA LYS A 243 -3.89 -9.86 -27.84
C LYS A 243 -3.40 -10.34 -29.21
N THR A 244 -2.79 -11.51 -29.25
CA THR A 244 -2.47 -12.22 -30.50
C THR A 244 -3.51 -13.30 -30.80
N ASN A 245 -3.46 -13.88 -32.01
CA ASN A 245 -4.31 -15.02 -32.39
C ASN A 245 -3.72 -16.37 -31.95
N GLU A 246 -2.55 -16.38 -31.31
CA GLU A 246 -1.87 -17.59 -30.81
C GLU A 246 -2.52 -18.03 -29.48
N ARG A 247 -2.97 -19.28 -29.41
CA ARG A 247 -3.40 -19.89 -28.14
C ARG A 247 -2.19 -20.03 -27.22
N TYR A 248 -2.34 -19.65 -25.97
CA TYR A 248 -1.28 -19.76 -24.98
C TYR A 248 -1.26 -21.13 -24.31
N LYS A 249 -0.09 -21.50 -23.78
CA LYS A 249 0.12 -22.74 -23.02
C LYS A 249 -0.71 -22.74 -21.73
N ASP A 250 -1.13 -23.92 -21.29
CA ASP A 250 -1.84 -24.06 -20.01
C ASP A 250 -0.92 -23.65 -18.83
N PRO A 251 -1.51 -23.21 -17.70
CA PRO A 251 -0.74 -22.91 -16.50
C PRO A 251 0.09 -24.12 -16.03
N PRO A 252 1.32 -23.91 -15.55
CA PRO A 252 2.18 -25.00 -15.10
C PRO A 252 1.60 -25.71 -13.87
N HIS A 253 2.12 -26.90 -13.55
CA HIS A 253 1.81 -27.64 -12.30
C HIS A 253 0.32 -27.92 -12.05
N ARG A 254 -0.49 -28.00 -13.11
CA ARG A 254 -1.95 -28.19 -13.03
C ARG A 254 -2.61 -27.13 -12.13
N MET A 255 -2.05 -25.91 -12.11
CA MET A 255 -2.63 -24.80 -11.37
C MET A 255 -3.94 -24.34 -11.99
N VAL A 256 -4.91 -24.02 -11.15
CA VAL A 256 -6.12 -23.33 -11.58
C VAL A 256 -5.88 -21.83 -11.40
N VAL A 257 -5.99 -21.05 -12.49
CA VAL A 257 -5.87 -19.59 -12.43
C VAL A 257 -7.01 -19.02 -11.58
N VAL A 258 -6.66 -18.22 -10.58
CA VAL A 258 -7.61 -17.56 -9.67
C VAL A 258 -7.51 -16.05 -9.84
N LYS A 259 -8.64 -15.39 -10.16
CA LYS A 259 -8.70 -13.92 -10.20
C LYS A 259 -8.56 -13.35 -8.80
N GLY A 260 -7.79 -12.30 -8.66
CA GLY A 260 -7.83 -11.39 -7.51
C GLY A 260 -7.36 -10.00 -7.90
N SER A 261 -6.65 -9.35 -7.00
CA SER A 261 -6.12 -7.99 -7.16
C SER A 261 -4.60 -8.02 -7.29
N ALA A 262 -4.04 -6.95 -7.85
CA ALA A 262 -2.60 -6.70 -7.83
C ALA A 262 -2.05 -6.51 -6.40
N TYR A 263 -2.92 -6.24 -5.42
CA TYR A 263 -2.55 -5.84 -4.07
C TYR A 263 -2.90 -6.90 -3.03
N GLY A 264 -1.99 -7.15 -2.10
CA GLY A 264 -2.16 -8.14 -1.06
C GLY A 264 -1.33 -7.88 0.19
N VAL A 265 -1.46 -8.80 1.13
CA VAL A 265 -0.67 -8.86 2.36
C VAL A 265 0.03 -10.22 2.36
N PHE A 266 1.35 -10.23 2.46
CA PHE A 266 2.15 -11.44 2.23
C PHE A 266 3.05 -11.71 3.43
N THR A 267 3.07 -12.94 3.92
CA THR A 267 4.05 -13.34 4.93
C THR A 267 5.46 -13.33 4.35
N ARG A 268 6.49 -13.15 5.18
CA ARG A 268 7.87 -13.28 4.72
C ARG A 268 8.18 -14.65 4.09
N ARG A 269 7.57 -15.72 4.61
CA ARG A 269 7.72 -17.07 4.06
C ARG A 269 7.07 -17.23 2.69
N PHE A 270 5.95 -16.55 2.43
CA PHE A 270 5.37 -16.51 1.10
C PHE A 270 6.28 -15.78 0.11
N VAL A 271 6.86 -14.65 0.51
CA VAL A 271 7.80 -13.90 -0.33
C VAL A 271 9.04 -14.74 -0.64
N ASP A 272 9.64 -15.40 0.36
CA ASP A 272 10.73 -16.35 0.15
C ASP A 272 10.34 -17.47 -0.82
N TYR A 273 9.13 -18.04 -0.68
CA TYR A 273 8.61 -19.05 -1.60
C TYR A 273 8.50 -18.53 -3.05
N VAL A 274 8.00 -17.30 -3.23
CA VAL A 274 7.86 -16.65 -4.55
C VAL A 274 9.21 -16.51 -5.24
N ILE A 275 10.25 -16.11 -4.51
CA ILE A 275 11.58 -15.89 -5.07
C ILE A 275 12.32 -17.20 -5.33
N ASN A 276 12.28 -18.13 -4.37
CA ASN A 276 13.22 -19.25 -4.33
C ASN A 276 12.68 -20.58 -4.86
N THR A 277 11.36 -20.75 -5.03
CA THR A 277 10.81 -22.04 -5.50
C THR A 277 10.69 -22.13 -7.02
N LYS A 278 10.90 -23.35 -7.55
CA LYS A 278 10.71 -23.62 -8.98
C LYS A 278 9.25 -23.39 -9.40
N LEU A 279 8.30 -23.79 -8.57
CA LEU A 279 6.87 -23.70 -8.86
C LEU A 279 6.42 -22.24 -9.04
N ALA A 280 6.83 -21.33 -8.15
CA ALA A 280 6.49 -19.91 -8.28
C ALA A 280 7.18 -19.25 -9.49
N ARG A 281 8.43 -19.64 -9.78
CA ARG A 281 9.18 -19.16 -10.96
C ARG A 281 8.59 -19.67 -12.28
N ASP A 282 8.15 -20.92 -12.34
CA ASP A 282 7.49 -21.47 -13.53
C ASP A 282 6.17 -20.73 -13.83
N LEU A 283 5.38 -20.43 -12.79
CA LEU A 283 4.17 -19.61 -12.95
C LEU A 283 4.51 -18.19 -13.37
N LEU A 284 5.57 -17.60 -12.81
CA LEU A 284 5.99 -16.25 -13.16
C LEU A 284 6.43 -16.17 -14.64
N GLU A 285 7.17 -17.16 -15.10
CA GLU A 285 7.58 -17.25 -16.50
C GLU A 285 6.36 -17.43 -17.43
N TRP A 286 5.38 -18.24 -17.01
CA TRP A 286 4.10 -18.34 -17.72
C TRP A 286 3.36 -16.98 -17.76
N CYS A 287 3.44 -16.18 -16.69
CA CYS A 287 2.81 -14.86 -16.62
C CYS A 287 3.35 -13.85 -17.64
N ARG A 288 4.50 -14.09 -18.28
CA ARG A 288 5.06 -13.18 -19.30
C ARG A 288 4.20 -13.03 -20.55
N GLY A 289 3.44 -14.07 -20.90
CA GLY A 289 2.69 -14.13 -22.16
C GLY A 289 1.20 -13.78 -22.03
N VAL A 290 0.73 -13.31 -20.88
CA VAL A 290 -0.69 -13.13 -20.58
C VAL A 290 -1.01 -11.68 -20.16
N LEU A 291 -2.29 -11.31 -20.16
CA LEU A 291 -2.75 -9.96 -19.85
C LEU A 291 -3.08 -9.78 -18.36
N SER A 292 -2.58 -8.71 -17.74
CA SER A 292 -2.78 -8.35 -16.33
C SER A 292 -2.41 -9.46 -15.34
N PRO A 293 -1.20 -10.06 -15.42
CA PRO A 293 -0.81 -11.18 -14.56
C PRO A 293 -0.78 -10.85 -13.06
N ASP A 294 -0.57 -9.60 -12.71
CA ASP A 294 -0.69 -9.07 -11.35
C ASP A 294 -2.08 -9.33 -10.73
N GLU A 295 -3.13 -9.38 -11.55
CA GLU A 295 -4.51 -9.65 -11.09
C GLU A 295 -4.83 -11.14 -10.88
N TYR A 296 -3.87 -12.05 -10.97
CA TYR A 296 -4.09 -13.47 -10.66
C TYR A 296 -2.85 -14.23 -10.20
N TYR A 297 -1.62 -13.73 -10.35
CA TYR A 297 -0.42 -14.43 -9.89
C TYR A 297 -0.47 -14.73 -8.38
N TRP A 298 -0.72 -13.70 -7.57
CA TRP A 298 -0.81 -13.80 -6.11
C TRP A 298 -1.91 -14.77 -5.68
N SER A 299 -3.11 -14.57 -6.21
CA SER A 299 -4.27 -15.39 -5.89
C SER A 299 -4.13 -16.83 -6.38
N THR A 300 -3.51 -17.05 -7.53
CA THR A 300 -3.25 -18.41 -8.04
C THR A 300 -2.31 -19.16 -7.10
N LEU A 301 -1.22 -18.55 -6.64
CA LEU A 301 -0.35 -19.19 -5.65
C LEU A 301 -1.07 -19.44 -4.32
N ASN A 302 -1.88 -18.48 -3.86
CA ASN A 302 -2.48 -18.54 -2.52
C ASN A 302 -3.75 -19.40 -2.41
N HIS A 303 -4.42 -19.70 -3.53
CA HIS A 303 -5.72 -20.42 -3.55
C HIS A 303 -5.68 -21.77 -4.28
N ASN A 304 -4.48 -22.34 -4.48
CA ASN A 304 -4.29 -23.71 -4.99
C ASN A 304 -3.66 -24.58 -3.86
N PRO A 305 -4.46 -25.27 -3.03
CA PRO A 305 -3.99 -25.94 -1.82
C PRO A 305 -2.94 -27.04 -2.07
N HIS A 306 -2.97 -27.69 -3.24
CA HIS A 306 -2.02 -28.74 -3.63
C HIS A 306 -0.59 -28.23 -3.86
N LEU A 307 -0.40 -26.91 -3.93
CA LEU A 307 0.92 -26.30 -4.06
C LEU A 307 1.63 -26.15 -2.71
N HIS A 308 0.92 -26.32 -1.58
CA HIS A 308 1.46 -26.19 -0.23
C HIS A 308 2.23 -24.89 0.03
N VAL A 309 1.75 -23.77 -0.54
CA VAL A 309 2.40 -22.46 -0.41
C VAL A 309 2.32 -21.96 1.05
N PRO A 310 3.41 -21.44 1.64
CA PRO A 310 3.38 -20.90 3.00
C PRO A 310 2.33 -19.80 3.17
N GLY A 311 1.54 -19.89 4.24
CA GLY A 311 0.46 -18.94 4.54
C GLY A 311 -0.76 -19.01 3.60
N SER A 312 -0.83 -20.00 2.71
CA SER A 312 -1.98 -20.17 1.80
C SER A 312 -3.18 -20.85 2.48
N TYR A 313 -4.33 -20.74 1.82
CA TYR A 313 -5.57 -21.27 2.34
C TYR A 313 -5.79 -22.72 1.90
N LYS A 314 -6.40 -23.52 2.78
CA LYS A 314 -6.87 -24.86 2.41
C LYS A 314 -8.10 -24.87 1.54
N VAL A 315 -9.02 -23.97 1.87
CA VAL A 315 -10.28 -23.87 1.17
C VAL A 315 -10.03 -22.95 0.01
N LYS A 316 -10.51 -23.35 -1.16
CA LYS A 316 -10.48 -22.48 -2.33
C LYS A 316 -11.37 -21.27 -2.07
N CYS A 317 -10.79 -20.08 -2.08
CA CYS A 317 -11.52 -18.81 -2.05
C CYS A 317 -12.44 -18.62 -0.83
N PRO A 318 -11.90 -18.61 0.41
CA PRO A 318 -12.68 -18.54 1.63
C PRO A 318 -13.36 -17.18 1.86
N THR A 319 -12.93 -16.13 1.16
CA THR A 319 -13.45 -14.78 1.28
C THR A 319 -13.23 -13.99 0.00
N THR A 320 -14.16 -13.08 -0.29
CA THR A 320 -14.06 -12.07 -1.35
C THR A 320 -13.68 -10.69 -0.80
N PHE A 321 -13.66 -10.50 0.53
CA PHE A 321 -13.23 -9.25 1.14
C PHE A 321 -11.75 -9.03 0.85
N LEU A 322 -11.34 -7.85 0.39
CA LEU A 322 -9.94 -7.50 0.14
C LEU A 322 -9.41 -6.65 1.30
N LEU A 323 -8.61 -7.25 2.19
CA LEU A 323 -8.09 -6.56 3.37
C LEU A 323 -7.06 -5.47 3.01
N SER A 324 -6.22 -5.72 2.01
CA SER A 324 -5.14 -4.81 1.63
C SER A 324 -5.67 -3.44 1.25
N THR A 325 -6.69 -3.37 0.39
CA THR A 325 -7.17 -2.10 -0.15
C THR A 325 -8.67 -2.08 -0.43
N TYR A 326 -9.30 -0.94 -0.14
CA TYR A 326 -10.66 -0.64 -0.52
C TYR A 326 -10.71 0.17 -1.83
N VAL A 327 -11.57 -0.24 -2.76
CA VAL A 327 -11.75 0.43 -4.06
C VAL A 327 -13.23 0.60 -4.36
N ILE A 328 -13.62 1.74 -4.93
CA ILE A 328 -14.96 1.93 -5.52
C ILE A 328 -14.83 1.96 -7.03
N TRP A 329 -15.54 1.02 -7.67
CA TRP A 329 -15.61 0.90 -9.13
C TRP A 329 -16.93 1.44 -9.68
N TYR A 330 -16.90 2.06 -10.86
CA TYR A 330 -18.11 2.42 -11.59
C TYR A 330 -18.95 1.15 -11.90
N PRO A 331 -20.29 1.17 -11.77
CA PRO A 331 -21.17 2.34 -11.60
C PRO A 331 -21.55 2.68 -10.14
N MET A 332 -20.83 2.17 -9.14
CA MET A 332 -21.15 2.47 -7.73
C MET A 332 -21.05 3.98 -7.44
N LYS A 333 -21.79 4.48 -6.45
CA LYS A 333 -21.75 5.91 -6.09
C LYS A 333 -20.37 6.30 -5.55
N CYS A 334 -19.65 7.16 -6.30
CA CYS A 334 -18.38 7.73 -5.89
C CYS A 334 -18.62 9.06 -5.14
N PRO A 335 -18.08 9.24 -3.91
CA PRO A 335 -18.13 10.51 -3.18
C PRO A 335 -17.19 11.59 -3.74
N GLY A 336 -16.28 11.23 -4.65
CA GLY A 336 -15.43 12.16 -5.39
C GLY A 336 -15.71 12.09 -6.90
N LYS A 337 -14.67 11.84 -7.71
CA LYS A 337 -14.77 11.77 -9.17
C LYS A 337 -14.21 10.47 -9.73
N PHE A 338 -14.69 10.01 -10.89
CA PHE A 338 -14.15 8.83 -11.55
C PHE A 338 -12.97 9.18 -12.47
N LEU A 339 -11.94 8.34 -12.46
CA LEU A 339 -10.88 8.32 -13.47
C LEU A 339 -10.60 6.86 -13.84
N ARG A 340 -10.79 6.52 -15.12
CA ARG A 340 -10.66 5.14 -15.63
C ARG A 340 -11.48 4.13 -14.81
N PHE A 341 -12.76 4.47 -14.57
CA PHE A 341 -13.72 3.65 -13.81
C PHE A 341 -13.41 3.44 -12.31
N VAL A 342 -12.33 4.01 -11.78
CA VAL A 342 -11.99 3.98 -10.35
C VAL A 342 -12.31 5.31 -9.70
N CYS A 343 -12.93 5.30 -8.52
CA CYS A 343 -13.23 6.49 -7.74
C CYS A 343 -11.96 7.12 -7.17
N ILE A 344 -11.77 8.40 -7.42
CA ILE A 344 -10.77 9.24 -6.76
C ILE A 344 -11.42 9.86 -5.52
N PHE A 345 -10.85 9.59 -4.36
CA PHE A 345 -11.34 10.09 -3.09
C PHE A 345 -10.84 11.51 -2.81
N GLY A 346 -11.71 12.32 -2.19
CA GLY A 346 -11.43 13.69 -1.78
C GLY A 346 -11.86 13.93 -0.34
N ILE A 347 -11.90 15.20 0.08
CA ILE A 347 -12.16 15.59 1.46
C ILE A 347 -13.51 15.07 1.99
N THR A 348 -14.52 15.01 1.11
CA THR A 348 -15.89 14.51 1.39
C THR A 348 -15.94 13.02 1.75
N SER A 349 -14.87 12.29 1.47
CA SER A 349 -14.82 10.83 1.62
C SER A 349 -14.30 10.41 3.00
N LEU A 350 -13.54 11.27 3.68
CA LEU A 350 -12.74 10.90 4.85
C LEU A 350 -13.56 10.30 6.00
N SER A 351 -14.72 10.87 6.32
CA SER A 351 -15.55 10.38 7.44
C SER A 351 -16.05 8.95 7.25
N LYS A 352 -16.27 8.54 5.99
CA LYS A 352 -16.65 7.17 5.63
C LYS A 352 -15.41 6.26 5.58
N LEU A 353 -14.33 6.73 4.95
CA LEU A 353 -13.09 5.97 4.82
C LEU A 353 -12.46 5.64 6.18
N ALA A 354 -12.49 6.56 7.14
CA ALA A 354 -11.95 6.34 8.49
C ALA A 354 -12.64 5.21 9.28
N LYS A 355 -13.86 4.81 8.88
CA LYS A 355 -14.65 3.75 9.52
C LYS A 355 -14.53 2.39 8.82
N ARG A 356 -13.88 2.35 7.65
CA ARG A 356 -13.67 1.13 6.85
C ARG A 356 -12.75 0.13 7.56
N LYS A 357 -12.79 -1.13 7.14
CA LYS A 357 -12.03 -2.23 7.76
C LYS A 357 -10.75 -2.60 7.01
N GLU A 358 -10.60 -2.11 5.78
CA GLU A 358 -9.40 -2.29 4.98
C GLU A 358 -8.20 -1.55 5.59
N LEU A 359 -7.00 -1.95 5.17
CA LEU A 359 -5.75 -1.31 5.59
C LEU A 359 -5.52 -0.01 4.80
N PHE A 360 -5.68 -0.06 3.48
CA PHE A 360 -5.49 1.04 2.54
C PHE A 360 -6.75 1.32 1.72
N VAL A 361 -6.72 2.41 0.95
CA VAL A 361 -7.78 2.84 0.05
C VAL A 361 -7.19 3.31 -1.28
N ASN A 362 -7.77 2.83 -2.38
CA ASN A 362 -7.46 3.21 -3.76
C ASN A 362 -8.63 3.98 -4.41
N LYS A 363 -8.46 5.21 -4.92
CA LYS A 363 -7.22 5.97 -5.05
C LYS A 363 -7.34 7.45 -4.73
N PHE A 364 -6.19 8.09 -4.53
CA PHE A 364 -6.01 9.52 -4.40
C PHE A 364 -5.12 10.06 -5.53
N GLU A 365 -5.42 11.26 -6.01
CA GLU A 365 -4.62 11.98 -7.02
C GLU A 365 -4.27 13.35 -6.43
N LEU A 366 -2.98 13.67 -6.31
CA LEU A 366 -2.45 14.76 -5.50
C LEU A 366 -3.24 16.07 -5.63
N GLU A 367 -3.44 16.57 -6.84
CA GLU A 367 -4.11 17.85 -7.09
C GLU A 367 -5.53 17.93 -6.53
N TYR A 368 -6.29 16.84 -6.65
CA TYR A 368 -7.68 16.78 -6.19
C TYR A 368 -7.77 16.38 -4.71
N SER A 369 -6.87 15.49 -4.30
CA SER A 369 -6.95 14.80 -3.02
C SER A 369 -6.16 15.49 -1.91
N TYR A 370 -5.37 16.54 -2.20
CA TYR A 370 -4.44 17.12 -1.22
C TYR A 370 -5.07 17.47 0.13
N PRO A 371 -6.22 18.19 0.21
CA PRO A 371 -6.85 18.47 1.49
C PRO A 371 -7.23 17.19 2.25
N ALA A 372 -7.66 16.15 1.52
CA ALA A 372 -8.00 14.86 2.10
C ALA A 372 -6.77 14.15 2.67
N LEU A 373 -5.66 14.14 1.91
CA LEU A 373 -4.41 13.53 2.32
C LEU A 373 -3.78 14.24 3.52
N TYR A 374 -3.87 15.58 3.57
CA TYR A 374 -3.45 16.36 4.72
C TYR A 374 -4.21 15.97 5.98
N CYS A 375 -5.55 15.95 5.92
CA CYS A 375 -6.36 15.57 7.08
C CYS A 375 -6.25 14.10 7.47
N LEU A 376 -6.08 13.20 6.50
CA LEU A 376 -5.81 11.80 6.77
C LEU A 376 -4.47 11.61 7.50
N SER A 377 -3.44 12.35 7.07
CA SER A 377 -2.12 12.35 7.72
C SER A 377 -2.21 12.83 9.18
N GLU A 378 -2.87 13.95 9.42
CA GLU A 378 -3.06 14.49 10.78
C GLU A 378 -3.86 13.51 11.66
N PHE A 379 -4.96 12.98 11.12
CA PHE A 379 -5.81 12.02 11.82
C PHE A 379 -5.06 10.76 12.25
N LEU A 380 -4.30 10.15 11.34
CA LEU A 380 -3.55 8.92 11.64
C LEU A 380 -2.37 9.16 12.58
N ARG A 381 -1.74 10.34 12.51
CA ARG A 381 -0.70 10.74 13.45
C ARG A 381 -1.26 10.88 14.86
N ASN A 382 -2.36 11.62 15.02
CA ASN A 382 -3.04 11.75 16.31
C ASN A 382 -3.51 10.40 16.86
N LYS A 383 -4.04 9.53 15.99
CA LYS A 383 -4.45 8.18 16.36
C LYS A 383 -3.28 7.34 16.88
N SER A 384 -2.06 7.54 16.36
CA SER A 384 -0.84 6.86 16.79
C SER A 384 -0.38 7.27 18.20
N LEU A 385 -0.84 8.42 18.72
CA LEU A 385 -0.55 8.86 20.10
C LEU A 385 -1.40 8.14 21.16
N SER A 386 -2.43 7.40 20.72
CA SER A 386 -3.36 6.68 21.58
C SER A 386 -3.24 5.18 21.35
N ARG A 387 -3.54 4.36 22.37
CA ARG A 387 -3.62 2.91 22.17
C ARG A 387 -4.79 2.61 21.22
N PRO A 388 -4.53 2.05 20.02
CA PRO A 388 -5.59 1.84 19.06
C PRO A 388 -6.57 0.76 19.53
N ARG A 389 -7.85 0.93 19.18
CA ARG A 389 -8.89 -0.08 19.35
C ARG A 389 -9.32 -0.55 17.97
N ILE A 390 -8.93 -1.77 17.60
CA ILE A 390 -9.41 -2.43 16.40
C ILE A 390 -10.63 -3.31 16.70
N ASP A 391 -11.42 -3.62 15.67
CA ASP A 391 -12.50 -4.60 15.75
C ASP A 391 -11.91 -6.03 15.69
N GLU A 392 -11.34 -6.48 16.81
CA GLU A 392 -10.68 -7.78 16.88
C GLU A 392 -11.57 -8.93 16.43
N LYS A 393 -12.89 -8.86 16.70
CA LYS A 393 -13.84 -9.91 16.31
C LYS A 393 -13.90 -10.04 14.80
N PHE A 394 -14.03 -8.92 14.09
CA PHE A 394 -14.02 -8.91 12.62
C PHE A 394 -12.72 -9.49 12.05
N TYR A 395 -11.55 -9.04 12.53
CA TYR A 395 -10.27 -9.50 11.96
C TYR A 395 -9.93 -10.95 12.33
N LYS A 396 -10.29 -11.42 13.53
CA LYS A 396 -10.16 -12.84 13.89
C LYS A 396 -11.03 -13.73 13.00
N GLN A 397 -12.23 -13.29 12.64
CA GLN A 397 -13.10 -14.02 11.71
C GLN A 397 -12.49 -14.16 10.31
N LEU A 398 -11.68 -13.18 9.86
CA LEU A 398 -10.96 -13.31 8.59
C LEU A 398 -10.03 -14.53 8.61
N TYR A 399 -9.26 -14.72 9.69
CA TYR A 399 -8.42 -15.90 9.86
C TYR A 399 -9.23 -17.19 9.95
N PHE A 400 -10.27 -17.24 10.79
CA PHE A 400 -11.07 -18.47 10.97
C PHE A 400 -11.74 -18.95 9.68
N ASN A 401 -12.23 -18.03 8.85
CA ASN A 401 -12.79 -18.38 7.54
C ASN A 401 -11.74 -19.03 6.61
N GLN A 402 -10.45 -18.80 6.87
CA GLN A 402 -9.32 -19.31 6.09
C GLN A 402 -8.80 -20.67 6.62
N THR A 403 -9.09 -21.05 7.87
CA THR A 403 -8.37 -22.10 8.61
C THR A 403 -9.18 -23.36 8.94
N ASN A 404 -9.61 -24.08 7.91
CA ASN A 404 -9.50 -25.53 8.02
C ASN A 404 -7.99 -25.83 7.79
N ILE A 405 -7.17 -26.14 8.81
CA ILE A 405 -5.66 -26.03 8.84
C ILE A 405 -4.91 -27.28 8.34
N VAL A 406 -3.89 -27.16 7.44
CA VAL A 406 -3.05 -28.32 6.93
C VAL A 406 -1.87 -28.35 7.85
#